data_AF-A0A536DRC5-F1
#
_entry.id   AF-A0A536DRC5-F1
#
_cell.length_a   1.000
_cell.length_b   1.000
_cell.length_c   1.000
_cell.angle_alpha   90.00
_cell.angle_beta   90.00
_cell.angle_gamma   90.00
#
_symmetry.space_group_name_H-M   'P 1'
#
loop_
_entity.id
_entity.type
_entity.pdbx_description
1 polymer ?
#
loop_
_entity_poly.entity_id
_entity_poly.type
_entity_poly.pdbx_seq_one_letter_code
_entity_poly.pdbx_strand_id
1 'polypeptide(L)'
;MLSRAGAVGVACVLLAAQVVSVSADALTSDLIPGPPDGSWQVYAEGTGAKTKDDIYGSKASTVSGFVDAYDKSWSNDPAQGLVDRLERFSSVFWASVRLSESRTAARDNKSHSSFKVVSGLGSSAYEVTDPADSQGYLSDTIVMTQGDYVSVVAIAAKSEPDHATLLDQAHRQVAMIPVPKAEYNAIGQGIVSGMVWVAIGAGVLTMILAAIVIIVVLRRRRPTLQPALAPVSLSPDKRYWWDGTSWQDTSARMPPGVPLSPDGAQWWDGVSWRPRPPG
;
A
#
# COMPACT_ATOMS: atom_id res chain seq x y z
N MET A 1 42.20 39.13 -56.64
CA MET A 1 42.49 39.28 -55.20
C MET A 1 41.42 38.45 -54.48
N LEU A 2 41.64 37.17 -54.15
CA LEU A 2 42.14 36.65 -52.84
C LEU A 2 41.43 37.37 -51.67
N SER A 3 40.60 36.73 -50.84
CA SER A 3 40.95 35.64 -49.91
C SER A 3 39.72 34.86 -49.38
N ARG A 4 40.02 33.67 -48.84
CA ARG A 4 39.19 32.59 -48.25
C ARG A 4 38.70 32.84 -46.81
N ALA A 5 37.83 31.90 -46.40
CA ALA A 5 37.50 31.37 -45.05
C ALA A 5 36.23 31.99 -44.42
N GLY A 6 35.21 31.27 -43.98
CA GLY A 6 34.97 29.82 -43.82
C GLY A 6 34.13 29.64 -42.54
N ALA A 7 32.95 29.00 -42.62
CA ALA A 7 32.36 28.18 -41.56
C ALA A 7 30.96 27.69 -41.98
N VAL A 8 30.78 26.39 -41.87
CA VAL A 8 29.58 25.60 -42.15
C VAL A 8 28.58 25.75 -40.99
N GLY A 9 27.30 25.99 -41.30
CA GLY A 9 26.20 25.98 -40.34
C GLY A 9 25.04 25.19 -40.92
N VAL A 10 24.83 23.99 -40.36
CA VAL A 10 23.88 22.95 -40.77
C VAL A 10 22.44 23.45 -40.77
N ALA A 11 21.76 23.36 -41.91
CA ALA A 11 20.31 23.56 -42.02
C ALA A 11 19.59 22.26 -41.62
N CYS A 12 18.93 22.26 -40.47
CA CYS A 12 18.02 21.19 -40.06
C CYS A 12 16.78 21.20 -40.97
N VAL A 13 16.70 20.21 -41.86
CA VAL A 13 15.48 19.88 -42.60
C VAL A 13 14.47 19.29 -41.61
N LEU A 14 13.39 20.03 -41.34
CA LEU A 14 12.22 19.55 -40.63
C LEU A 14 11.51 18.51 -41.51
N LEU A 15 11.79 17.21 -41.31
CA LEU A 15 10.85 16.17 -41.67
C LEU A 15 9.72 16.19 -40.64
N ALA A 16 8.59 16.79 -41.00
CA ALA A 16 7.33 16.54 -40.34
C ALA A 16 6.97 15.06 -40.58
N ALA A 17 7.26 14.20 -39.62
CA ALA A 17 6.71 12.86 -39.58
C ALA A 17 5.19 13.01 -39.50
N GLN A 18 4.49 12.59 -40.55
CA GLN A 18 3.06 12.40 -40.50
C GLN A 18 2.80 11.30 -39.48
N VAL A 19 2.42 11.70 -38.26
CA VAL A 19 1.88 10.78 -37.26
C VAL A 19 0.54 10.32 -37.81
N VAL A 20 0.55 9.18 -38.50
CA VAL A 20 -0.68 8.45 -38.77
C VAL A 20 -1.22 8.06 -37.39
N SER A 21 -2.30 8.68 -36.97
CA SER A 21 -3.05 8.32 -35.77
C SER A 21 -3.57 6.90 -35.97
N VAL A 22 -2.78 5.90 -35.58
CA VAL A 22 -3.28 4.53 -35.41
C VAL A 22 -4.35 4.62 -34.31
N SER A 23 -5.61 4.41 -34.68
CA SER A 23 -6.71 4.40 -33.72
C SER A 23 -6.38 3.40 -32.61
N ALA A 24 -6.48 3.84 -31.35
CA ALA A 24 -6.18 3.02 -30.18
C ALA A 24 -6.92 1.66 -30.18
N ASP A 25 -8.09 1.60 -30.83
CA ASP A 25 -8.92 0.40 -31.00
C ASP A 25 -8.20 -0.79 -31.67
N ALA A 26 -7.19 -0.55 -32.52
CA ALA A 26 -6.44 -1.63 -33.17
C ALA A 26 -5.43 -2.31 -32.23
N LEU A 27 -5.00 -1.65 -31.15
CA LEU A 27 -3.94 -2.18 -30.28
C LEU A 27 -4.47 -3.26 -29.34
N THR A 28 -5.61 -3.05 -28.68
CA THR A 28 -6.11 -3.96 -27.65
C THR A 28 -6.67 -5.26 -28.26
N SER A 29 -7.32 -5.20 -29.42
CA SER A 29 -7.81 -6.39 -30.14
C SER A 29 -6.69 -7.34 -30.58
N ASP A 30 -5.54 -6.80 -30.96
CA ASP A 30 -4.40 -7.58 -31.48
C ASP A 30 -3.66 -8.34 -30.38
N LEU A 31 -3.89 -7.96 -29.12
CA LEU A 31 -3.32 -8.63 -27.94
C LEU A 31 -4.13 -9.84 -27.48
N ILE A 32 -5.30 -10.10 -28.07
CA ILE A 32 -6.13 -11.26 -27.75
C ILE A 32 -5.85 -12.38 -28.76
N PRO A 33 -5.13 -13.45 -28.38
CA PRO A 33 -4.82 -14.56 -29.27
C PRO A 33 -6.06 -15.41 -29.52
N GLY A 34 -6.09 -16.07 -30.68
CA GLY A 34 -7.09 -17.08 -30.94
C GLY A 34 -6.95 -18.31 -30.01
N PRO A 35 -7.97 -19.17 -29.95
CA PRO A 35 -7.98 -20.38 -29.14
C PRO A 35 -6.87 -21.37 -29.58
N PRO A 36 -6.56 -22.40 -28.76
CA PRO A 36 -5.41 -23.29 -28.97
C PRO A 36 -5.44 -24.06 -30.29
N ASP A 37 -6.62 -24.40 -30.76
CA ASP A 37 -6.83 -25.21 -31.93
C ASP A 37 -7.89 -24.59 -32.86
N GLY A 38 -7.88 -25.05 -34.12
CA GLY A 38 -8.78 -24.54 -35.15
C GLY A 38 -10.22 -25.05 -35.05
N SER A 39 -10.60 -25.77 -33.98
CA SER A 39 -11.97 -26.26 -33.81
C SER A 39 -12.94 -25.16 -33.35
N TRP A 40 -12.40 -24.09 -32.77
CA TRP A 40 -13.16 -22.93 -32.33
C TRP A 40 -13.55 -22.02 -33.50
N GLN A 41 -14.84 -21.66 -33.57
CA GLN A 41 -15.37 -20.71 -34.53
C GLN A 41 -15.59 -19.36 -33.86
N VAL A 42 -15.24 -18.25 -34.53
CA VAL A 42 -15.47 -16.91 -34.01
C VAL A 42 -16.96 -16.66 -33.88
N TYR A 43 -17.39 -16.25 -32.69
CA TYR A 43 -18.74 -15.77 -32.45
C TYR A 43 -18.77 -14.25 -32.62
N ALA A 44 -19.15 -13.82 -33.82
CA ALA A 44 -19.06 -12.43 -34.25
C ALA A 44 -19.89 -11.47 -33.39
N GLU A 45 -21.08 -11.89 -32.92
CA GLU A 45 -21.95 -11.06 -32.08
C GLU A 45 -21.34 -10.77 -30.69
N GLY A 46 -20.53 -11.70 -30.17
CA GLY A 46 -19.82 -11.54 -28.91
C GLY A 46 -18.43 -10.91 -29.06
N THR A 47 -18.04 -10.48 -30.27
CA THR A 47 -16.70 -9.97 -30.56
C THR A 47 -16.74 -8.50 -30.96
N GLY A 48 -15.95 -7.66 -30.30
CA GLY A 48 -15.85 -6.24 -30.62
C GLY A 48 -15.33 -5.36 -29.49
N ALA A 49 -15.13 -4.09 -29.81
CA ALA A 49 -14.76 -3.07 -28.82
C ALA A 49 -15.87 -2.91 -27.78
N LYS A 50 -15.47 -2.71 -26.52
CA LYS A 50 -16.37 -2.47 -25.39
C LYS A 50 -16.09 -1.12 -24.77
N THR A 51 -17.15 -0.37 -24.53
CA THR A 51 -17.07 0.85 -23.73
C THR A 51 -17.04 0.52 -22.24
N LYS A 52 -16.64 1.52 -21.44
CA LYS A 52 -16.70 1.41 -19.98
C LYS A 52 -18.13 1.11 -19.50
N ASP A 53 -19.13 1.70 -20.14
CA ASP A 53 -20.53 1.50 -19.79
C ASP A 53 -21.02 0.09 -20.15
N ASP A 54 -20.53 -0.49 -21.26
CA ASP A 54 -20.88 -1.87 -21.65
C ASP A 54 -20.41 -2.90 -20.60
N ILE A 55 -19.24 -2.68 -19.99
CA ILE A 55 -18.65 -3.61 -19.02
C ILE A 55 -19.20 -3.38 -17.62
N TYR A 56 -19.32 -2.13 -17.21
CA TYR A 56 -19.56 -1.76 -15.81
C TYR A 56 -20.97 -1.25 -15.52
N GLY A 57 -21.75 -0.94 -16.55
CA GLY A 57 -23.11 -0.41 -16.43
C GLY A 57 -23.18 0.77 -15.47
N SER A 58 -24.08 0.68 -14.49
CA SER A 58 -24.28 1.74 -13.49
C SER A 58 -23.06 2.06 -12.61
N LYS A 59 -22.05 1.18 -12.60
CA LYS A 59 -20.80 1.38 -11.85
C LYS A 59 -19.68 1.99 -12.71
N ALA A 60 -19.92 2.27 -13.99
CA ALA A 60 -18.88 2.81 -14.87
C ALA A 60 -18.24 4.10 -14.33
N SER A 61 -19.03 4.97 -13.68
CA SER A 61 -18.53 6.21 -13.07
C SER A 61 -17.52 5.99 -11.93
N THR A 62 -17.52 4.82 -11.28
CA THR A 62 -16.58 4.49 -10.19
C THR A 62 -15.27 3.91 -10.71
N VAL A 63 -15.23 3.48 -11.98
CA VAL A 63 -14.03 2.88 -12.57
C VAL A 63 -13.10 3.97 -13.07
N SER A 64 -11.98 4.12 -12.36
CA SER A 64 -10.92 5.09 -12.64
C SER A 64 -9.87 4.51 -13.57
N GLY A 65 -9.33 5.36 -14.44
CA GLY A 65 -8.21 5.01 -15.31
C GLY A 65 -8.55 4.09 -16.48
N PHE A 66 -9.81 3.74 -16.73
CA PHE A 66 -10.19 2.97 -17.94
C PHE A 66 -9.85 3.74 -19.21
N VAL A 67 -9.29 3.05 -20.22
CA VAL A 67 -8.92 3.61 -21.52
C VAL A 67 -9.80 3.02 -22.62
N ASP A 68 -9.70 1.71 -22.82
CA ASP A 68 -10.46 0.96 -23.82
C ASP A 68 -10.62 -0.51 -23.38
N ALA A 69 -11.45 -1.26 -24.10
CA ALA A 69 -11.56 -2.69 -23.93
C ALA A 69 -12.01 -3.38 -25.22
N TYR A 70 -11.71 -4.67 -25.33
CA TYR A 70 -12.13 -5.50 -26.46
C TYR A 70 -12.48 -6.91 -25.99
N ASP A 71 -13.57 -7.45 -26.53
CA ASP A 71 -13.98 -8.84 -26.34
C ASP A 71 -13.73 -9.62 -27.63
N LYS A 72 -13.16 -10.82 -27.52
CA LYS A 72 -13.27 -11.85 -28.55
C LYS A 72 -14.01 -13.04 -27.98
N SER A 73 -14.98 -13.53 -28.74
CA SER A 73 -15.78 -14.68 -28.35
C SER A 73 -15.68 -15.77 -29.41
N TRP A 74 -15.67 -17.02 -28.96
CA TRP A 74 -15.65 -18.20 -29.80
C TRP A 74 -16.65 -19.24 -29.30
N SER A 75 -17.10 -20.09 -30.21
CA SER A 75 -17.95 -21.23 -29.94
C SER A 75 -17.32 -22.51 -30.46
N ASN A 76 -17.50 -23.61 -29.75
CA ASN A 76 -17.08 -24.95 -30.14
C ASN A 76 -18.22 -25.98 -29.92
N ASP A 77 -18.33 -26.94 -30.84
CA ASP A 77 -19.33 -28.02 -30.81
C ASP A 77 -18.97 -29.02 -29.69
N PRO A 78 -19.93 -29.50 -28.86
CA PRO A 78 -21.39 -29.33 -28.99
C PRO A 78 -22.01 -28.17 -28.23
N ALA A 79 -21.31 -27.52 -27.30
CA ALA A 79 -21.89 -26.42 -26.51
C ALA A 79 -20.83 -25.72 -25.65
N GLN A 80 -19.66 -25.39 -26.19
CA GLN A 80 -18.68 -24.60 -25.46
C GLN A 80 -18.60 -23.18 -26.00
N GLY A 81 -18.53 -22.21 -25.10
CA GLY A 81 -18.24 -20.81 -25.40
C GLY A 81 -16.94 -20.41 -24.73
N LEU A 82 -16.10 -19.64 -25.42
CA LEU A 82 -14.92 -19.02 -24.85
C LEU A 82 -15.05 -17.51 -25.06
N VAL A 83 -14.85 -16.74 -24.00
CA VAL A 83 -14.80 -15.29 -24.03
C VAL A 83 -13.45 -14.86 -23.49
N ASP A 84 -12.76 -14.02 -24.23
CA ASP A 84 -11.52 -13.39 -23.80
C ASP A 84 -11.70 -11.87 -23.91
N ARG A 85 -11.73 -11.22 -22.75
CA ARG A 85 -11.84 -9.78 -22.64
C ARG A 85 -10.53 -9.21 -22.14
N LEU A 86 -10.08 -8.17 -22.83
CA LEU A 86 -8.93 -7.38 -22.43
C LEU A 86 -9.36 -5.94 -22.19
N GLU A 87 -9.07 -5.44 -20.98
CA GLU A 87 -9.41 -4.09 -20.54
C GLU A 87 -8.12 -3.31 -20.29
N ARG A 88 -7.96 -2.19 -20.99
CA ARG A 88 -6.80 -1.31 -20.84
C ARG A 88 -7.07 -0.20 -19.83
N PHE A 89 -6.09 0.02 -18.97
CA PHE A 89 -6.07 1.12 -18.02
C PHE A 89 -4.95 2.10 -18.34
N SER A 90 -5.01 3.29 -17.76
CA SER A 90 -4.06 4.37 -18.01
C SER A 90 -2.71 4.17 -17.32
N SER A 91 -2.57 3.09 -16.53
CA SER A 91 -1.33 2.70 -15.85
C SER A 91 -1.45 1.31 -15.22
N VAL A 92 -0.30 0.69 -14.93
CA VAL A 92 -0.21 -0.55 -14.12
C VAL A 92 -0.90 -0.42 -12.76
N PHE A 93 -0.85 0.78 -12.16
CA PHE A 93 -1.50 1.04 -10.86
C PHE A 93 -3.02 0.85 -10.94
N TRP A 94 -3.68 1.47 -11.92
CA TRP A 94 -5.13 1.37 -12.07
C TRP A 94 -5.60 -0.03 -12.45
N ALA A 95 -4.84 -0.75 -13.30
CA ALA A 95 -5.11 -2.16 -13.59
C ALA A 95 -5.03 -3.02 -12.31
N SER A 96 -4.01 -2.79 -11.47
CA SER A 96 -3.82 -3.50 -10.20
C SER A 96 -4.91 -3.20 -9.17
N VAL A 97 -5.35 -1.94 -9.07
CA VAL A 97 -6.50 -1.54 -8.24
C VAL A 97 -7.75 -2.28 -8.70
N ARG A 98 -8.01 -2.27 -10.01
CA ARG A 98 -9.18 -2.93 -10.58
C ARG A 98 -9.20 -4.43 -10.30
N LEU A 99 -8.07 -5.12 -10.49
CA LEU A 99 -7.97 -6.55 -10.16
C LEU A 99 -8.22 -6.80 -8.68
N SER A 100 -7.69 -5.96 -7.79
CA SER A 100 -7.87 -6.10 -6.34
C SER A 100 -9.33 -5.95 -5.92
N GLU A 101 -10.04 -4.96 -6.49
CA GLU A 101 -11.47 -4.77 -6.29
C GLU A 101 -12.28 -5.95 -6.82
N SER A 102 -11.97 -6.39 -8.05
CA SER A 102 -12.65 -7.51 -8.70
C SER A 102 -12.47 -8.81 -7.90
N ARG A 103 -11.24 -9.09 -7.47
CA ARG A 103 -10.90 -10.25 -6.62
C ARG A 103 -11.63 -10.22 -5.29
N THR A 104 -11.72 -9.05 -4.67
CA THR A 104 -12.43 -8.87 -3.39
C THR A 104 -13.92 -9.13 -3.57
N ALA A 105 -14.53 -8.55 -4.60
CA ALA A 105 -15.93 -8.77 -4.93
C ALA A 105 -16.23 -10.24 -5.24
N ALA A 106 -15.37 -10.91 -6.01
CA ALA A 106 -15.48 -12.33 -6.33
C ALA A 106 -15.36 -13.21 -5.09
N ARG A 107 -14.36 -12.98 -4.23
CA ARG A 107 -14.19 -13.75 -2.99
C ARG A 107 -15.38 -13.60 -2.05
N ASP A 108 -15.94 -12.40 -1.95
CA ASP A 108 -17.01 -12.10 -1.00
C ASP A 108 -18.40 -12.48 -1.58
N ASN A 109 -18.49 -12.75 -2.88
CA ASN A 109 -19.71 -13.20 -3.53
C ASN A 109 -19.96 -14.70 -3.30
N LYS A 110 -20.98 -15.01 -2.51
CA LYS A 110 -21.38 -16.39 -2.16
C LYS A 110 -22.12 -17.13 -3.27
N SER A 111 -22.42 -16.49 -4.40
CA SER A 111 -23.07 -17.17 -5.52
C SER A 111 -22.10 -18.05 -6.30
N HIS A 112 -20.79 -17.79 -6.24
CA HIS A 112 -19.81 -18.62 -6.91
C HIS A 112 -19.75 -20.01 -6.26
N SER A 113 -19.65 -21.03 -7.10
CA SER A 113 -19.43 -22.41 -6.66
C SER A 113 -17.99 -22.63 -6.19
N SER A 114 -17.04 -21.82 -6.69
CA SER A 114 -15.64 -21.89 -6.30
C SER A 114 -14.95 -20.52 -6.38
N PHE A 115 -13.89 -20.34 -5.58
CA PHE A 115 -12.93 -19.24 -5.71
C PHE A 115 -11.53 -19.79 -5.43
N LYS A 116 -10.59 -19.58 -6.36
CA LYS A 116 -9.20 -20.07 -6.24
C LYS A 116 -8.23 -18.97 -6.63
N VAL A 117 -7.05 -18.98 -6.02
CA VAL A 117 -5.93 -18.14 -6.47
C VAL A 117 -5.13 -18.95 -7.49
N VAL A 118 -4.83 -18.34 -8.64
CA VAL A 118 -4.12 -19.01 -9.74
C VAL A 118 -2.65 -18.60 -9.73
N SER A 119 -1.77 -19.56 -9.50
CA SER A 119 -0.33 -19.34 -9.59
C SER A 119 0.15 -19.26 -11.05
N GLY A 120 1.18 -18.48 -11.33
CA GLY A 120 1.81 -18.42 -12.66
C GLY A 120 1.21 -17.38 -13.62
N LEU A 121 0.11 -16.73 -13.24
CA LEU A 121 -0.54 -15.65 -14.00
C LEU A 121 -0.47 -14.28 -13.28
N GLY A 122 0.53 -14.12 -12.40
CA GLY A 122 0.68 -12.94 -11.52
C GLY A 122 0.20 -13.20 -10.09
N SER A 123 0.58 -12.33 -9.16
CA SER A 123 0.39 -12.56 -7.70
C SER A 123 -1.05 -12.46 -7.21
N SER A 124 -1.95 -11.94 -8.04
CA SER A 124 -3.35 -11.70 -7.69
C SER A 124 -4.35 -12.29 -8.68
N ALA A 125 -3.87 -13.09 -9.64
CA ALA A 125 -4.76 -13.82 -10.52
C ALA A 125 -5.65 -14.77 -9.71
N TYR A 126 -6.90 -14.87 -10.10
CA TYR A 126 -7.88 -15.71 -9.45
C TYR A 126 -8.81 -16.34 -10.48
N GLU A 127 -9.41 -17.45 -10.06
CA GLU A 127 -10.39 -18.20 -10.82
C GLU A 127 -11.67 -18.28 -9.99
N VAL A 128 -12.81 -18.13 -10.67
CA VAL A 128 -14.12 -18.43 -10.10
C VAL A 128 -14.88 -19.35 -11.03
N THR A 129 -15.63 -20.27 -10.40
CA THR A 129 -16.60 -21.09 -11.12
C THR A 129 -17.99 -20.64 -10.74
N ASP A 130 -18.78 -20.25 -11.73
CA ASP A 130 -20.17 -19.86 -11.56
C ASP A 130 -21.11 -21.07 -11.62
N PRO A 131 -22.22 -21.05 -10.85
CA PRO A 131 -23.27 -22.05 -10.97
C PRO A 131 -23.90 -21.99 -12.36
N ALA A 132 -24.59 -23.06 -12.74
CA ALA A 132 -25.24 -23.12 -14.03
C ALA A 132 -26.26 -21.98 -14.19
N ASP A 133 -26.21 -21.30 -15.34
CA ASP A 133 -27.16 -20.26 -15.68
C ASP A 133 -28.56 -20.83 -16.03
N SER A 134 -29.50 -19.96 -16.43
CA SER A 134 -30.85 -20.39 -16.83
C SER A 134 -30.88 -21.32 -18.06
N GLN A 135 -29.80 -21.34 -18.85
CA GLN A 135 -29.64 -22.18 -20.03
C GLN A 135 -28.81 -23.45 -19.73
N GLY A 136 -28.40 -23.63 -18.47
CA GLY A 136 -27.64 -24.78 -17.99
C GLY A 136 -26.12 -24.68 -18.21
N TYR A 137 -25.58 -23.51 -18.55
CA TYR A 137 -24.15 -23.32 -18.75
C TYR A 137 -23.45 -23.00 -17.43
N LEU A 138 -22.46 -23.82 -17.08
CA LEU A 138 -21.46 -23.52 -16.08
C LEU A 138 -20.38 -22.65 -16.73
N SER A 139 -19.81 -21.71 -15.98
CA SER A 139 -18.67 -20.91 -16.46
C SER A 139 -17.52 -20.99 -15.47
N ASP A 140 -16.32 -21.15 -15.99
CA ASP A 140 -15.08 -21.00 -15.25
C ASP A 140 -14.33 -19.78 -15.81
N THR A 141 -13.97 -18.84 -14.94
CA THR A 141 -13.42 -17.54 -15.32
C THR A 141 -12.12 -17.26 -14.58
N ILE A 142 -11.03 -17.05 -15.33
CA ILE A 142 -9.76 -16.54 -14.82
C ILE A 142 -9.69 -15.04 -15.04
N VAL A 143 -9.36 -14.31 -13.98
CA VAL A 143 -9.10 -12.86 -14.03
C VAL A 143 -7.68 -12.58 -13.56
N MET A 144 -6.94 -11.81 -14.34
CA MET A 144 -5.54 -11.51 -14.10
C MET A 144 -5.15 -10.12 -14.60
N THR A 145 -3.94 -9.70 -14.26
CA THR A 145 -3.36 -8.44 -14.77
C THR A 145 -1.99 -8.69 -15.36
N GLN A 146 -1.71 -7.99 -16.45
CA GLN A 146 -0.39 -7.92 -17.05
C GLN A 146 -0.18 -6.50 -17.58
N GLY A 147 0.85 -5.80 -17.09
CA GLY A 147 1.06 -4.41 -17.45
C GLY A 147 -0.10 -3.50 -17.03
N ASP A 148 -0.52 -2.61 -17.93
CA ASP A 148 -1.67 -1.72 -17.78
C ASP A 148 -3.00 -2.39 -18.16
N TYR A 149 -3.04 -3.72 -18.29
CA TYR A 149 -4.22 -4.46 -18.69
C TYR A 149 -4.77 -5.37 -17.59
N VAL A 150 -6.10 -5.48 -17.55
CA VAL A 150 -6.83 -6.56 -16.87
C VAL A 150 -7.36 -7.51 -17.95
N SER A 151 -7.06 -8.80 -17.82
CA SER A 151 -7.59 -9.84 -18.69
C SER A 151 -8.61 -10.67 -17.93
N VAL A 152 -9.72 -10.97 -18.61
CA VAL A 152 -10.80 -11.83 -18.15
C VAL A 152 -11.01 -12.90 -19.22
N VAL A 153 -10.61 -14.13 -18.92
CA VAL A 153 -10.81 -15.28 -19.80
C VAL A 153 -11.86 -16.16 -19.16
N ALA A 154 -12.91 -16.51 -19.89
CA ALA A 154 -14.00 -17.34 -19.40
C ALA A 154 -14.33 -18.44 -20.40
N ILE A 155 -14.46 -19.67 -19.93
CA ILE A 155 -14.99 -20.78 -20.71
C ILE A 155 -16.33 -21.21 -20.10
N ALA A 156 -17.32 -21.44 -20.95
CA ALA A 156 -18.66 -21.84 -20.56
C ALA A 156 -19.05 -23.14 -21.27
N ALA A 157 -19.66 -24.06 -20.54
CA ALA A 157 -20.10 -25.35 -21.07
C ALA A 157 -21.36 -25.86 -20.34
N LYS A 158 -22.15 -26.71 -20.98
CA LYS A 158 -23.28 -27.42 -20.33
C LYS A 158 -22.85 -28.54 -19.38
N SER A 159 -21.60 -28.96 -19.50
CA SER A 159 -20.91 -29.88 -18.59
C SER A 159 -19.82 -29.14 -17.82
N GLU A 160 -18.97 -29.87 -17.10
CA GLU A 160 -17.76 -29.29 -16.50
C GLU A 160 -16.96 -28.51 -17.57
N PRO A 161 -16.67 -27.21 -17.34
CA PRO A 161 -15.90 -26.41 -18.27
C PRO A 161 -14.46 -26.91 -18.40
N ASP A 162 -13.89 -26.87 -19.60
CA ASP A 162 -12.52 -27.35 -19.85
C ASP A 162 -11.47 -26.39 -19.28
N HIS A 163 -11.10 -26.65 -18.03
CA HIS A 163 -10.12 -25.87 -17.29
C HIS A 163 -8.73 -25.84 -17.97
N ALA A 164 -8.34 -26.90 -18.69
CA ALA A 164 -7.03 -26.93 -19.35
C ALA A 164 -6.99 -25.93 -20.51
N THR A 165 -8.04 -25.89 -21.33
CA THR A 165 -8.19 -24.91 -22.40
C THR A 165 -8.25 -23.48 -21.85
N LEU A 166 -8.95 -23.27 -20.73
CA LEU A 166 -9.02 -21.97 -20.06
C LEU A 166 -7.64 -21.47 -19.61
N LEU A 167 -6.88 -22.31 -18.92
CA LEU A 167 -5.57 -21.95 -18.39
C LEU A 167 -4.56 -21.70 -19.51
N ASP A 168 -4.60 -22.51 -20.57
CA ASP A 168 -3.77 -22.35 -21.76
C ASP A 168 -4.07 -21.05 -22.50
N GLN A 169 -5.36 -20.70 -22.67
CA GLN A 169 -5.77 -19.41 -23.23
C GLN A 169 -5.26 -18.23 -22.39
N ALA A 170 -5.38 -18.30 -21.07
CA ALA A 170 -4.88 -17.26 -20.17
C ALA A 170 -3.35 -17.10 -20.29
N HIS A 171 -2.58 -18.19 -20.35
CA HIS A 171 -1.14 -18.11 -20.56
C HIS A 171 -0.76 -17.47 -21.90
N ARG A 172 -1.49 -17.79 -22.98
CA ARG A 172 -1.28 -17.14 -24.28
C ARG A 172 -1.57 -15.64 -24.23
N GLN A 173 -2.67 -15.25 -23.60
CA GLN A 173 -3.03 -13.84 -23.43
C GLN A 173 -1.92 -13.06 -22.70
N VAL A 174 -1.39 -13.61 -21.61
CA VAL A 174 -0.26 -13.00 -20.88
C VAL A 174 0.99 -12.86 -21.75
N ALA A 175 1.26 -13.84 -22.62
CA ALA A 175 2.42 -13.80 -23.51
C ALA A 175 2.32 -12.71 -24.60
N MET A 176 1.10 -12.32 -24.98
CA MET A 176 0.85 -11.26 -25.97
C MET A 176 0.97 -9.86 -25.35
N ILE A 177 0.54 -9.68 -24.10
CA ILE A 177 0.48 -8.36 -23.47
C ILE A 177 1.89 -7.80 -23.19
N PRO A 178 2.24 -6.62 -23.73
CA PRO A 178 3.53 -5.99 -23.49
C PRO A 178 3.72 -5.65 -22.00
N VAL A 179 4.91 -5.92 -21.47
CA VAL A 179 5.26 -5.48 -20.11
C VAL A 179 5.82 -4.05 -20.18
N PRO A 180 5.14 -3.03 -19.59
CA PRO A 180 5.65 -1.67 -19.52
C PRO A 180 6.81 -1.57 -18.52
N LYS A 181 8.00 -2.08 -18.91
CA LYS A 181 9.19 -2.19 -18.05
C LYS A 181 9.58 -0.86 -17.39
N ALA A 182 9.41 0.26 -18.09
CA ALA A 182 9.70 1.59 -17.57
C ALA A 182 8.79 1.97 -16.38
N GLU A 183 7.49 1.66 -16.45
CA GLU A 183 6.55 1.92 -15.35
C GLU A 183 6.81 1.00 -14.17
N TYR A 184 7.07 -0.29 -14.40
CA TYR A 184 7.47 -1.21 -13.32
C TYR A 184 8.74 -0.73 -12.62
N ASN A 185 9.73 -0.27 -13.37
CA ASN A 185 10.95 0.29 -12.82
C ASN A 185 10.67 1.61 -12.08
N ALA A 186 9.82 2.48 -12.59
CA ALA A 186 9.45 3.73 -11.94
C ALA A 186 8.66 3.51 -10.64
N ILE A 187 7.75 2.52 -10.61
CA ILE A 187 7.05 2.07 -9.40
C ILE A 187 8.05 1.47 -8.41
N GLY A 188 8.96 0.60 -8.86
CA GLY A 188 10.00 0.03 -8.02
C GLY A 188 10.91 1.10 -7.40
N GLN A 189 11.37 2.05 -8.21
CA GLN A 189 12.17 3.20 -7.77
C GLN A 189 11.36 4.16 -6.88
N GLY A 190 10.07 4.33 -7.16
CA GLY A 190 9.14 5.15 -6.38
C GLY A 190 8.81 4.55 -5.02
N ILE A 191 8.69 3.22 -4.91
CA ILE A 191 8.53 2.49 -3.64
C ILE A 191 9.84 2.53 -2.84
N VAL A 192 10.99 2.36 -3.48
CA VAL A 192 12.30 2.48 -2.80
C VAL A 192 12.52 3.92 -2.30
N SER A 193 12.21 4.93 -3.12
CA SER A 193 12.28 6.35 -2.74
C SER A 193 11.25 6.69 -1.66
N GLY A 194 10.01 6.21 -1.78
CA GLY A 194 8.94 6.40 -0.82
C GLY A 194 9.22 5.73 0.53
N MET A 195 9.80 4.52 0.55
CA MET A 195 10.27 3.87 1.78
C MET A 195 11.45 4.61 2.40
N VAL A 196 12.36 5.19 1.61
CA VAL A 196 13.43 6.05 2.12
C VAL A 196 12.85 7.34 2.73
N TRP A 197 11.88 7.99 2.09
CA TRP A 197 11.22 9.18 2.64
C TRP A 197 10.30 8.89 3.82
N VAL A 198 9.66 7.71 3.87
CA VAL A 198 8.89 7.25 5.03
C VAL A 198 9.83 6.81 6.15
N ALA A 199 11.00 6.22 5.88
CA ALA A 199 12.01 5.90 6.88
C ALA A 199 12.70 7.15 7.44
N ILE A 200 13.01 8.14 6.58
CA ILE A 200 13.53 9.44 6.98
C ILE A 200 12.44 10.23 7.72
N GLY A 201 11.21 10.23 7.23
CA GLY A 201 10.07 10.90 7.85
C GLY A 201 9.67 10.28 9.19
N ALA A 202 9.63 8.95 9.29
CA ALA A 202 9.39 8.22 10.52
C ALA A 202 10.57 8.34 11.48
N GLY A 203 11.81 8.38 10.98
CA GLY A 203 13.02 8.63 11.75
C GLY A 203 13.08 10.05 12.33
N VAL A 204 12.72 11.06 11.53
CA VAL A 204 12.59 12.46 11.96
C VAL A 204 11.41 12.61 12.91
N LEU A 205 10.28 11.95 12.66
CA LEU A 205 9.12 11.95 13.55
C LEU A 205 9.41 11.25 14.88
N THR A 206 10.14 10.13 14.88
CA THR A 206 10.61 9.48 16.13
C THR A 206 11.66 10.33 16.84
N MET A 207 12.56 11.00 16.13
CA MET A 207 13.49 11.97 16.73
C MET A 207 12.77 13.19 17.31
N ILE A 208 11.75 13.70 16.64
CA ILE A 208 10.90 14.80 17.13
C ILE A 208 10.09 14.32 18.33
N LEU A 209 9.48 13.14 18.28
CA LEU A 209 8.75 12.56 19.40
C LEU A 209 9.67 12.25 20.58
N ALA A 210 10.88 11.73 20.34
CA ALA A 210 11.89 11.52 21.36
C ALA A 210 12.37 12.85 21.95
N ALA A 211 12.59 13.88 21.13
CA ALA A 211 12.92 15.22 21.59
C ALA A 211 11.76 15.85 22.38
N ILE A 212 10.51 15.68 21.94
CA ILE A 212 9.31 16.11 22.68
C ILE A 212 9.19 15.34 23.98
N VAL A 213 9.41 14.03 24.00
CA VAL A 213 9.40 13.22 25.22
C VAL A 213 10.53 13.65 26.14
N ILE A 214 11.74 13.92 25.64
CA ILE A 214 12.86 14.44 26.42
C ILE A 214 12.53 15.83 26.97
N ILE A 215 11.99 16.74 26.16
CA ILE A 215 11.57 18.08 26.59
C ILE A 215 10.42 18.00 27.59
N VAL A 216 9.46 17.10 27.40
CA VAL A 216 8.33 16.86 28.31
C VAL A 216 8.81 16.17 29.57
N VAL A 217 9.77 15.26 29.54
CA VAL A 217 10.38 14.61 30.71
C VAL A 217 11.26 15.60 31.45
N LEU A 218 12.03 16.45 30.76
CA LEU A 218 12.81 17.53 31.37
C LEU A 218 11.91 18.64 31.92
N ARG A 219 10.76 18.94 31.29
CA ARG A 219 9.73 19.87 31.79
C ARG A 219 8.87 19.26 32.91
N ARG A 220 8.63 17.94 32.89
CA ARG A 220 7.97 17.17 33.98
C ARG A 220 8.92 16.89 35.13
N ARG A 221 10.23 16.97 34.89
CA ARG A 221 11.27 17.24 35.90
C ARG A 221 11.37 18.73 36.22
N ARG A 222 10.26 19.46 36.15
CA ARG A 222 10.02 20.36 37.28
C ARG A 222 9.96 19.45 38.49
N PRO A 223 10.87 19.58 39.48
CA PRO A 223 10.72 18.83 40.70
C PRO A 223 9.28 19.03 41.14
N THR A 224 8.53 17.94 41.22
CA THR A 224 7.36 17.90 42.09
C THR A 224 7.92 18.41 43.40
N LEU A 225 7.56 19.64 43.77
CA LEU A 225 7.65 20.06 45.15
C LEU A 225 6.74 19.07 45.88
N GLN A 226 7.32 17.94 46.29
CA GLN A 226 7.02 17.34 47.57
C GLN A 226 6.79 18.51 48.52
N PRO A 227 5.72 18.49 49.34
CA PRO A 227 5.50 19.54 50.31
C PRO A 227 6.83 19.76 51.03
N ALA A 228 7.41 20.94 50.82
CA ALA A 228 8.63 21.31 51.53
C ALA A 228 8.22 21.33 53.00
N LEU A 229 8.51 20.24 53.71
CA LEU A 229 8.77 20.30 55.13
C LEU A 229 9.76 21.45 55.27
N ALA A 230 9.32 22.51 55.94
CA ALA A 230 10.06 23.76 56.03
C ALA A 230 11.54 23.44 56.31
N PRO A 231 12.49 23.93 55.50
CA PRO A 231 13.89 23.69 55.77
C PRO A 231 14.19 24.30 57.14
N VAL A 232 14.47 23.43 58.11
CA VAL A 232 14.90 23.83 59.44
C VAL A 232 16.13 24.71 59.25
N SER A 233 16.04 25.97 59.67
CA SER A 233 17.17 26.90 59.56
C SER A 233 18.19 26.52 60.63
N LEU A 234 19.27 25.88 60.21
CA LEU A 234 20.40 25.51 61.06
C LEU A 234 21.43 26.64 61.11
N SER A 235 22.08 26.80 62.25
CA SER A 235 23.24 27.68 62.37
C SER A 235 24.40 27.20 61.46
N PRO A 236 25.36 28.06 61.08
CA PRO A 236 26.47 27.66 60.20
C PRO A 236 27.31 26.49 60.74
N ASP A 237 27.45 26.42 62.07
CA ASP A 237 28.10 25.31 62.79
C ASP A 237 27.16 24.11 63.02
N LYS A 238 25.89 24.23 62.62
CA LYS A 238 24.83 23.21 62.68
C LYS A 238 24.58 22.67 64.08
N ARG A 239 24.92 23.42 65.12
CA ARG A 239 24.66 23.02 66.52
C ARG A 239 23.29 23.48 67.01
N TYR A 240 22.71 24.48 66.36
CA TYR A 240 21.44 25.07 66.73
C TYR A 240 20.48 25.12 65.55
N TRP A 241 19.18 25.02 65.83
CA TRP A 241 18.12 25.25 64.86
C TRP A 241 17.18 26.36 65.33
N TRP A 242 16.65 27.15 64.40
CA TRP A 242 15.73 28.23 64.72
C TRP A 242 14.30 27.73 64.81
N ASP A 243 13.65 27.90 65.97
CA ASP A 243 12.26 27.47 66.18
C ASP A 243 11.20 28.51 65.76
N GLY A 244 11.65 29.66 65.24
CA GLY A 244 10.81 30.82 64.93
C GLY A 244 10.99 31.98 65.91
N THR A 245 11.44 31.71 67.14
CA THR A 245 11.58 32.69 68.23
C THR A 245 12.97 32.67 68.87
N SER A 246 13.64 31.51 68.93
CA SER A 246 14.95 31.33 69.55
C SER A 246 15.75 30.20 68.89
N TRP A 247 17.08 30.21 69.11
CA TRP A 247 17.97 29.14 68.68
C TRP A 247 17.93 27.98 69.69
N GLN A 248 17.57 26.80 69.21
CA GLN A 248 17.44 25.58 70.00
C GLN A 248 18.60 24.63 69.74
N ASP A 249 19.16 24.03 70.79
CA ASP A 249 20.27 23.08 70.65
C ASP A 249 19.78 21.75 70.02
N THR A 250 20.43 21.36 68.93
CA THR A 250 20.15 20.15 68.17
C THR A 250 20.36 18.85 68.94
N SER A 251 21.19 18.88 69.99
CA SER A 251 21.47 17.74 70.88
C SER A 251 20.48 17.62 72.04
N ALA A 252 19.76 18.68 72.35
CA ALA A 252 18.74 18.71 73.40
C ALA A 252 17.32 18.55 72.84
N ARG A 253 17.04 19.09 71.64
CA ARG A 253 15.72 19.02 71.02
C ARG A 253 15.82 18.87 69.51
N MET A 254 15.09 17.90 68.99
CA MET A 254 14.98 17.72 67.53
C MET A 254 13.94 18.72 66.96
N PRO A 255 14.16 19.27 65.76
CA PRO A 255 13.16 20.09 65.08
C PRO A 255 11.91 19.27 64.69
N PRO A 256 10.71 19.86 64.70
CA PRO A 256 9.49 19.14 64.33
C PRO A 256 9.50 18.76 62.84
N GLY A 257 9.10 17.52 62.53
CA GLY A 257 8.92 17.05 61.15
C GLY A 257 10.19 16.61 60.42
N VAL A 258 11.32 16.47 61.12
CA VAL A 258 12.56 15.95 60.51
C VAL A 258 12.47 14.44 60.23
N PRO A 259 13.03 13.94 59.11
CA PRO A 259 13.11 12.51 58.84
C PRO A 259 13.92 11.78 59.91
N LEU A 260 13.39 10.65 60.38
CA LEU A 260 14.09 9.72 61.28
C LEU A 260 14.70 8.57 60.47
N SER A 261 15.81 8.01 60.98
CA SER A 261 16.37 6.76 60.48
C SER A 261 15.35 5.62 60.67
N PRO A 262 15.44 4.52 59.88
CA PRO A 262 14.50 3.41 59.98
C PRO A 262 14.39 2.77 61.38
N ASP A 263 15.47 2.84 62.16
CA ASP A 263 15.55 2.37 63.55
C ASP A 263 15.13 3.43 64.59
N GLY A 264 14.81 4.66 64.16
CA GLY A 264 14.39 5.77 65.00
C GLY A 264 15.49 6.36 65.91
N ALA A 265 16.74 5.88 65.78
CA ALA A 265 17.86 6.29 66.63
C ALA A 265 18.50 7.61 66.20
N GLN A 266 18.30 8.01 64.93
CA GLN A 266 18.92 9.18 64.34
C GLN A 266 17.90 10.03 63.57
N TRP A 267 18.18 11.31 63.43
CA TRP A 267 17.40 12.24 62.60
C TRP A 267 18.29 12.90 61.55
N TRP A 268 17.70 13.27 60.42
CA TRP A 268 18.40 13.87 59.29
C TRP A 268 18.45 15.39 59.40
N ASP A 269 19.66 15.97 59.44
CA ASP A 269 19.85 17.43 59.53
C ASP A 269 19.91 18.14 58.17
N GLY A 270 19.70 17.41 57.07
CA GLY A 270 19.84 17.91 55.70
C GLY A 270 21.17 17.54 55.03
N VAL A 271 22.20 17.17 55.80
CA VAL A 271 23.54 16.81 55.29
C VAL A 271 24.11 15.55 55.93
N SER A 272 23.80 15.28 57.20
CA SER A 272 24.30 14.15 57.98
C SER A 272 23.25 13.61 58.96
N TRP A 273 23.36 12.33 59.29
CA TRP A 273 22.53 11.71 60.33
C TRP A 273 23.06 12.05 61.73
N ARG A 274 22.17 12.48 62.63
CA ARG A 274 22.50 12.86 64.01
C ARG A 274 21.78 11.99 65.03
N PRO A 275 22.42 11.65 66.17
CA PRO A 275 21.74 10.96 67.26
C PRO A 275 20.50 11.71 67.73
N ARG A 276 19.43 10.96 68.00
CA ARG A 276 18.22 11.51 68.60
C ARG A 276 18.50 11.91 70.06
N PRO A 277 18.14 13.12 70.49
CA PRO A 277 18.21 13.51 71.90
C PRO A 277 17.40 12.54 72.78
N PRO A 278 17.88 12.18 73.98
CA PRO A 278 17.03 11.51 74.97
C PRO A 278 15.84 12.42 75.27
N GLY A 279 14.62 11.87 75.16
CA GLY A 279 13.38 12.61 75.36
C GLY A 279 13.16 13.06 76.80
#